data_AF-A0A968IK67-F1
#
_entry.id   AF-A0A968IK67-F1
#
_cell.length_a   1.000
_cell.length_b   1.000
_cell.length_c   1.000
_cell.angle_alpha   90.00
_cell.angle_beta   90.00
_cell.angle_gamma   90.00
#
_symmetry.space_group_name_H-M   'P 1'
#
loop_
_entity.id
_entity.type
_entity.pdbx_description
1 polymer ?
#
loop_
_entity_poly.entity_id
_entity_poly.type
_entity_poly.pdbx_seq_one_letter_code
_entity_poly.pdbx_strand_id
1 'polypeptide(L)'
;YLLARWITSDENGAFSRALVNKLWDAFLGRGLIMPVDDFNSFNAPSHPRVLELLAADFRTNGYDLKRAMRVLLNLLTGTSAFSAGQIYDGVDLEGDVATAAKGTGRSSIARSRTLARKNSIKRSPLSTPLPRPTSMKRMTSAVRSSRTHFSRRSSSALVWLPIAIPLSIWLKWQPFKPLEIHQKLPLVVSLYLVAPIVLGSIAWLQNTPFSSYGLLWNLNTLRSLGIGMGLGAIGLILLFMIQVGLRWVAWQPEMGAKFRTVLLPTLLLGLFVGGIEELVFRGFLFNQLLMEVDFWTAAIVSSLIFALLHLVWEGTANIPQLPGLSLMGVVLCLALTADGGNIGLAWGLHAGWVWTIATIDSAQLLPPTERSPEWLAGSGGTPLSGLMGLLFLLATGLLLVPLKTILQAAL
;
A
#
# COMPACT_ATOMS: atom_id res chain seq x y z
N TYR A 1 5.84 -10.33 -28.64
CA TYR A 1 7.27 -10.53 -28.94
C TYR A 1 8.15 -9.53 -28.21
N LEU A 2 7.85 -8.23 -28.23
CA LEU A 2 8.59 -7.21 -27.47
C LEU A 2 8.55 -7.41 -25.94
N LEU A 3 7.37 -7.73 -25.37
CA LEU A 3 7.23 -7.94 -23.92
C LEU A 3 7.98 -9.16 -23.40
N ALA A 4 7.87 -10.32 -24.07
CA ALA A 4 8.62 -11.52 -23.68
C ALA A 4 10.14 -11.30 -23.79
N ARG A 5 10.59 -10.59 -24.84
CA ARG A 5 12.00 -10.24 -25.02
C ARG A 5 12.49 -9.22 -23.99
N TRP A 6 11.60 -8.38 -23.46
CA TRP A 6 11.89 -7.41 -22.40
C TRP A 6 11.92 -8.09 -21.01
N ILE A 7 10.97 -8.97 -20.70
CA ILE A 7 10.92 -9.75 -19.45
C ILE A 7 12.15 -10.67 -19.32
N THR A 8 12.63 -11.24 -20.43
CA THR A 8 13.84 -12.07 -20.46
C THR A 8 15.07 -11.32 -20.97
N SER A 9 15.02 -9.98 -21.04
CA SER A 9 16.20 -9.21 -21.45
C SER A 9 17.23 -9.20 -20.32
N ASP A 10 18.51 -9.21 -20.68
CA ASP A 10 19.61 -9.11 -19.71
C ASP A 10 19.55 -7.82 -18.87
N GLU A 11 18.85 -6.79 -19.37
CA GLU A 11 18.62 -5.50 -18.73
C GLU A 11 17.53 -5.54 -17.64
N ASN A 12 16.56 -6.45 -17.73
CA ASN A 12 15.48 -6.57 -16.75
C ASN A 12 15.74 -7.73 -15.77
N GLY A 13 16.58 -7.47 -14.75
CA GLY A 13 16.91 -8.44 -13.70
C GLY A 13 15.73 -8.89 -12.82
N ALA A 14 14.54 -8.30 -13.00
CA ALA A 14 13.35 -8.62 -12.21
C ALA A 14 12.95 -10.10 -12.30
N PHE A 15 13.01 -10.70 -13.49
CA PHE A 15 12.65 -12.10 -13.68
C PHE A 15 13.57 -13.05 -12.90
N SER A 16 14.89 -12.82 -12.98
CA SER A 16 15.86 -13.65 -12.26
C SER A 16 15.70 -13.57 -10.76
N ARG A 17 15.48 -12.36 -10.24
CA ARG A 17 15.24 -12.13 -8.81
C ARG A 17 13.96 -12.81 -8.33
N ALA A 18 12.86 -12.66 -9.08
CA ALA A 18 11.58 -13.27 -8.75
C ALA A 18 11.67 -14.79 -8.69
N LEU A 19 12.28 -15.42 -9.69
CA LEU A 19 12.36 -16.88 -9.72
C LEU A 19 13.28 -17.44 -8.63
N VAL A 20 14.43 -16.79 -8.40
CA VAL A 20 15.35 -17.18 -7.33
C VAL A 20 14.72 -17.02 -5.95
N ASN A 21 13.97 -15.94 -5.71
CA ASN A 21 13.26 -15.73 -4.45
C ASN A 21 12.17 -16.79 -4.23
N LYS A 22 11.47 -17.18 -5.29
CA LYS A 22 10.46 -18.25 -5.25
C LYS A 22 11.07 -19.61 -4.98
N LEU A 23 12.24 -19.90 -5.57
CA LEU A 23 13.00 -21.11 -5.24
C LEU A 23 13.45 -21.08 -3.78
N TRP A 24 14.01 -19.97 -3.32
CA TRP A 24 14.45 -19.79 -1.95
C TRP A 24 13.32 -20.07 -0.95
N ASP A 25 12.15 -19.47 -1.18
CA ASP A 25 10.94 -19.73 -0.40
C ASP A 25 10.53 -21.21 -0.40
N ALA A 26 10.55 -21.86 -1.56
CA ALA A 26 10.20 -23.28 -1.67
C ALA A 26 11.14 -24.21 -0.87
N PHE A 27 12.41 -23.85 -0.67
CA PHE A 27 13.38 -24.65 0.08
C PHE A 27 13.43 -24.32 1.58
N LEU A 28 13.18 -23.06 1.97
CA LEU A 28 13.35 -22.58 3.34
C LEU A 28 12.05 -22.17 4.03
N GLY A 29 10.92 -22.20 3.32
CA GLY A 29 9.60 -21.79 3.83
C GLY A 29 9.44 -20.28 4.03
N ARG A 30 10.43 -19.48 3.60
CA ARG A 30 10.39 -18.01 3.66
C ARG A 30 11.30 -17.41 2.59
N GLY A 31 10.73 -16.63 1.68
CA GLY A 31 11.46 -15.87 0.67
C GLY A 31 12.41 -14.82 1.26
N LEU A 32 13.43 -14.43 0.48
CA LEU A 32 14.29 -13.29 0.77
C LEU A 32 13.49 -11.97 0.73
N ILE A 33 12.50 -11.88 -0.16
CA ILE A 33 11.43 -10.88 -0.17
C ILE A 33 10.12 -11.58 0.21
N MET A 34 9.36 -10.97 1.11
CA MET A 34 8.05 -11.47 1.55
C MET A 34 7.01 -10.35 1.46
N PRO A 35 5.85 -10.55 0.82
CA PRO A 35 5.41 -11.77 0.10
C PRO A 35 6.32 -12.18 -1.08
N VAL A 36 6.38 -13.48 -1.39
CA VAL A 36 7.35 -14.07 -2.34
C VAL A 36 7.36 -13.43 -3.72
N ASP A 37 6.21 -12.97 -4.18
CA ASP A 37 6.03 -12.37 -5.51
C ASP A 37 5.96 -10.83 -5.46
N ASP A 38 6.13 -10.21 -4.28
CA ASP A 38 5.94 -8.77 -4.05
C ASP A 38 7.24 -7.96 -4.20
N PHE A 39 7.77 -7.91 -5.44
CA PHE A 39 8.95 -7.13 -5.78
C PHE A 39 8.60 -5.66 -6.00
N ASN A 40 8.78 -4.84 -4.96
CA ASN A 40 8.59 -3.40 -5.06
C ASN A 40 9.70 -2.63 -4.31
N SER A 41 9.80 -1.32 -4.52
CA SER A 41 10.84 -0.47 -3.91
C SER A 41 10.74 -0.34 -2.38
N PHE A 42 9.62 -0.76 -1.78
CA PHE A 42 9.36 -0.69 -0.34
C PHE A 42 9.54 -2.04 0.36
N ASN A 43 9.65 -3.13 -0.41
CA ASN A 43 9.86 -4.49 0.08
C ASN A 43 11.28 -4.93 -0.26
N ALA A 44 12.24 -4.35 0.47
CA ALA A 44 13.64 -4.68 0.28
C ALA A 44 13.90 -6.14 0.69
N PRO A 45 14.76 -6.87 -0.05
CA PRO A 45 15.15 -8.21 0.36
C PRO A 45 15.82 -8.18 1.72
N SER A 46 15.52 -9.16 2.56
CA SER A 46 16.22 -9.40 3.83
C SER A 46 17.74 -9.50 3.63
N HIS A 47 18.16 -10.11 2.51
CA HIS A 47 19.57 -10.23 2.13
C HIS A 47 19.76 -9.80 0.66
N PRO A 48 19.85 -8.48 0.38
CA PRO A 48 19.90 -7.97 -0.99
C PRO A 48 21.08 -8.53 -1.78
N ARG A 49 22.24 -8.69 -1.12
CA ARG A 49 23.44 -9.20 -1.78
C ARG A 49 23.30 -10.65 -2.21
N VAL A 50 22.70 -11.51 -1.39
CA VAL A 50 22.45 -12.93 -1.71
C VAL A 50 21.51 -13.04 -2.90
N LEU A 51 20.41 -12.27 -2.88
CA LEU A 51 19.45 -12.24 -3.97
C LEU A 51 20.11 -11.82 -5.29
N GLU A 52 20.92 -10.75 -5.28
CA GLU A 52 21.62 -10.30 -6.48
C GLU A 52 22.61 -11.34 -7.01
N LEU A 53 23.38 -12.00 -6.14
CA LEU A 53 24.36 -13.01 -6.55
C LEU A 53 23.68 -14.22 -7.20
N LEU A 54 22.62 -14.73 -6.58
CA LEU A 54 21.86 -15.85 -7.13
C LEU A 54 21.11 -15.47 -8.41
N ALA A 55 20.53 -14.26 -8.47
CA ALA A 55 19.87 -13.76 -9.68
C ALA A 55 20.85 -13.54 -10.83
N ALA A 56 22.06 -13.03 -10.53
CA ALA A 56 23.13 -12.87 -11.50
C ALA A 56 23.60 -14.22 -12.03
N ASP A 57 23.87 -15.17 -11.13
CA ASP A 57 24.26 -16.55 -11.47
C ASP A 57 23.19 -17.27 -12.32
N PHE A 58 21.91 -17.10 -11.98
CA PHE A 58 20.81 -17.65 -12.75
C PHE A 58 20.73 -17.05 -14.17
N ARG A 59 20.89 -15.73 -14.29
CA ARG A 59 20.90 -15.02 -15.59
C ARG A 59 22.10 -15.43 -16.45
N THR A 60 23.32 -15.43 -15.91
CA THR A 60 24.55 -15.70 -16.67
C THR A 60 24.63 -17.14 -17.17
N ASN A 61 23.85 -18.05 -16.59
CA ASN A 61 23.82 -19.46 -16.95
C ASN A 61 22.55 -19.85 -17.71
N GLY A 62 21.97 -18.90 -18.44
CA GLY A 62 20.89 -19.16 -19.40
C GLY A 62 19.56 -19.56 -18.75
N TYR A 63 19.30 -19.09 -17.52
CA TYR A 63 18.06 -19.35 -16.79
C TYR A 63 17.80 -20.86 -16.54
N ASP A 64 18.86 -21.66 -16.35
CA ASP A 64 18.76 -23.09 -16.03
C ASP A 64 18.27 -23.33 -14.60
N LEU A 65 17.02 -23.78 -14.48
CA LEU A 65 16.36 -24.06 -13.21
C LEU A 65 17.06 -25.17 -12.40
N LYS A 66 17.54 -26.23 -13.07
CA LYS A 66 18.23 -27.34 -12.39
C LYS A 66 19.54 -26.87 -11.79
N ARG A 67 20.24 -25.98 -12.50
CA ARG A 67 21.46 -25.35 -11.98
C ARG A 67 21.16 -24.43 -10.80
N ALA A 68 20.15 -23.57 -10.90
CA ALA A 68 19.74 -22.69 -9.79
C ALA A 68 19.42 -23.48 -8.52
N MET A 69 18.64 -24.56 -8.64
CA MET A 69 18.35 -25.46 -7.52
C MET A 69 19.62 -26.10 -6.94
N ARG A 70 20.57 -26.52 -7.79
CA ARG A 70 21.85 -27.10 -7.33
C ARG A 70 22.72 -26.08 -6.59
N VAL A 71 22.80 -24.84 -7.09
CA VAL A 71 23.54 -23.76 -6.42
C VAL A 71 22.91 -23.44 -5.08
N LEU A 72 21.58 -23.33 -5.02
CA LEU A 72 20.86 -23.12 -3.78
C LEU A 72 21.12 -24.26 -2.78
N LEU A 73 20.97 -25.52 -3.20
CA LEU A 73 21.25 -26.68 -2.35
C LEU A 73 22.70 -26.71 -1.86
N ASN A 74 23.67 -26.41 -2.71
CA ASN A 74 25.08 -26.33 -2.33
C ASN A 74 25.34 -25.20 -1.33
N LEU A 75 24.65 -24.06 -1.49
CA LEU A 75 24.74 -22.93 -0.55
C LEU A 75 24.18 -23.32 0.82
N LEU A 76 23.01 -23.96 0.85
CA LEU A 76 22.33 -24.36 2.09
C LEU A 76 23.05 -25.51 2.83
N THR A 77 23.74 -26.38 2.11
CA THR A 77 24.46 -27.53 2.68
C THR A 77 25.94 -27.28 2.94
N GLY A 78 26.56 -26.33 2.22
CA GLY A 78 28.01 -26.09 2.24
C GLY A 78 28.48 -24.96 3.16
N THR A 79 27.56 -24.12 3.64
CA THR A 79 27.88 -22.98 4.51
C THR A 79 27.55 -23.30 5.97
N SER A 80 28.49 -23.03 6.87
CA SER A 80 28.25 -23.13 8.32
C SER A 80 27.22 -22.12 8.83
N ALA A 81 26.86 -21.12 8.02
CA ALA A 81 25.86 -20.09 8.31
C ALA A 81 24.43 -20.66 8.38
N PHE A 82 24.08 -21.63 7.52
CA PHE A 82 22.72 -22.19 7.51
C PHE A 82 22.52 -23.37 8.47
N SER A 83 23.60 -24.01 8.90
CA SER A 83 23.55 -25.13 9.86
C SER A 83 23.15 -24.70 11.29
N ALA A 84 23.06 -23.40 11.58
CA ALA A 84 22.74 -22.86 12.92
C ALA A 84 21.51 -21.92 12.94
N GLY A 85 20.71 -21.85 11.87
CA GLY A 85 19.41 -21.16 11.88
C GLY A 85 19.46 -19.63 11.98
N GLN A 86 20.62 -18.99 11.84
CA GLN A 86 20.78 -17.53 11.78
C GLN A 86 21.90 -17.17 10.80
N ILE A 87 21.61 -16.32 9.81
CA ILE A 87 22.64 -15.70 8.97
C ILE A 87 23.29 -14.61 9.82
N TYR A 88 24.47 -14.89 10.39
CA TYR A 88 25.21 -13.92 11.20
C TYR A 88 25.94 -12.90 10.31
N ASP A 89 26.05 -11.67 10.81
CA ASP A 89 26.92 -10.65 10.22
C ASP A 89 28.39 -11.10 10.28
N GLY A 90 29.05 -11.20 9.12
CA GLY A 90 30.45 -11.61 8.98
C GLY A 90 30.72 -12.81 8.08
N VAL A 91 29.68 -13.42 7.50
CA VAL A 91 29.81 -14.52 6.50
C VAL A 91 30.16 -13.94 5.13
N ASP A 92 31.19 -14.49 4.47
CA ASP A 92 31.54 -14.16 3.08
C ASP A 92 30.54 -14.80 2.09
N LEU A 93 29.36 -14.19 2.01
CA LEU A 93 28.27 -14.64 1.16
C LEU A 93 28.65 -14.62 -0.34
N GLU A 94 29.60 -13.77 -0.74
CA GLU A 94 30.12 -13.73 -2.11
C GLU A 94 30.99 -14.96 -2.42
N GLY A 95 31.92 -15.28 -1.52
CA GLY A 95 32.74 -16.48 -1.61
C GLY A 95 31.91 -17.75 -1.57
N ASP A 96 30.87 -17.79 -0.75
CA ASP A 96 30.00 -18.95 -0.57
C ASP A 96 29.10 -19.20 -1.79
N VAL A 97 28.47 -18.17 -2.36
CA VAL A 97 27.69 -18.32 -3.61
C VAL A 97 28.63 -18.68 -4.77
N ALA A 98 29.82 -18.08 -4.85
CA ALA A 98 30.81 -18.42 -5.87
C ALA A 98 31.31 -19.87 -5.73
N THR A 99 31.46 -20.38 -4.50
CA THR A 99 31.85 -21.77 -4.22
C THR A 99 30.72 -22.74 -4.56
N ALA A 100 29.49 -22.40 -4.17
CA ALA A 100 28.30 -23.18 -4.50
C ALA A 100 28.08 -23.29 -6.03
N ALA A 101 28.31 -22.20 -6.76
CA ALA A 101 28.23 -22.14 -8.22
C ALA A 101 29.31 -22.97 -8.94
N LYS A 102 30.48 -23.15 -8.34
CA LYS A 102 31.58 -23.98 -8.87
C LYS A 102 31.40 -25.47 -8.62
N GLY A 103 30.41 -25.89 -7.83
CA GLY A 103 30.12 -27.30 -7.56
C GLY A 103 31.22 -28.04 -6.79
N THR A 104 32.14 -27.32 -6.14
CA THR A 104 33.19 -27.93 -5.31
C THR A 104 32.64 -28.26 -3.93
N GLY A 105 31.68 -29.20 -3.89
CA GLY A 105 31.24 -29.87 -2.67
C GLY A 105 32.33 -30.82 -2.17
N ARG A 106 33.44 -30.28 -1.65
CA ARG A 106 34.38 -31.02 -0.81
C ARG A 106 34.60 -30.24 0.48
N SER A 107 33.88 -30.66 1.52
CA SER A 107 34.26 -30.54 2.93
C SER A 107 34.89 -29.19 3.32
N SER A 108 34.08 -28.15 3.45
CA SER A 108 34.48 -26.86 4.04
C SER A 108 34.64 -26.92 5.57
N ILE A 109 34.26 -28.02 6.22
CA ILE A 109 34.40 -28.22 7.67
C ILE A 109 35.87 -28.14 8.13
N ALA A 110 36.84 -28.36 7.23
CA ALA A 110 38.26 -28.36 7.58
C ALA A 110 38.97 -26.99 7.52
N ARG A 111 38.40 -25.93 6.90
CA ARG A 111 39.11 -24.64 6.71
C ARG A 111 38.76 -23.55 7.71
N SER A 112 37.57 -23.61 8.33
CA SER A 112 37.09 -22.55 9.22
C SER A 112 37.86 -22.45 10.54
N ARG A 113 38.66 -23.47 10.90
CA ARG A 113 39.52 -23.45 12.09
C ARG A 113 40.91 -22.85 11.87
N THR A 114 41.34 -22.62 10.63
CA THR A 114 42.73 -22.19 10.34
C THR A 114 42.83 -20.72 9.91
N LEU A 115 41.74 -20.11 9.43
CA LEU A 115 41.73 -18.74 8.89
C LEU A 115 41.53 -17.64 9.94
N ALA A 116 41.03 -17.96 11.14
CA ALA A 116 40.90 -16.98 12.24
C ALA A 116 42.23 -16.62 12.93
N ARG A 117 43.37 -17.16 12.47
CA ARG A 117 44.70 -16.96 13.12
C ARG A 117 45.78 -16.35 12.22
N LYS A 118 45.49 -15.91 10.99
CA LYS A 118 46.51 -15.28 10.13
C LYS A 118 46.01 -14.03 9.41
N ASN A 119 46.29 -12.89 10.05
CA ASN A 119 46.84 -11.65 9.51
C ASN A 119 46.50 -11.28 8.05
N SER A 120 45.85 -10.13 7.85
CA SER A 120 46.49 -8.81 7.67
C SER A 120 47.23 -8.63 6.33
N ILE A 121 46.84 -7.60 5.59
CA ILE A 121 47.58 -6.88 4.55
C ILE A 121 47.66 -7.57 3.17
N LYS A 122 46.88 -7.10 2.18
CA LYS A 122 47.32 -6.23 1.04
C LYS A 122 46.18 -6.04 0.02
N ARG A 123 46.02 -4.81 -0.47
CA ARG A 123 45.18 -4.44 -1.62
C ARG A 123 45.93 -4.60 -2.96
N SER A 124 45.12 -4.62 -4.03
CA SER A 124 45.38 -4.22 -5.45
C SER A 124 45.36 -5.36 -6.49
N PRO A 125 45.19 -5.08 -7.80
CA PRO A 125 43.90 -5.08 -8.51
C PRO A 125 43.91 -5.98 -9.77
N LEU A 126 42.76 -6.36 -10.36
CA LEU A 126 42.78 -6.79 -11.78
C LEU A 126 41.44 -6.71 -12.51
N SER A 127 41.51 -6.02 -13.64
CA SER A 127 40.56 -5.89 -14.74
C SER A 127 40.53 -7.14 -15.64
N THR A 128 39.34 -7.60 -16.05
CA THR A 128 39.13 -8.33 -17.33
C THR A 128 37.69 -8.13 -17.80
N PRO A 129 37.42 -7.97 -19.12
CA PRO A 129 36.09 -7.68 -19.64
C PRO A 129 35.24 -8.95 -19.84
N LEU A 130 33.92 -8.82 -19.62
CA LEU A 130 32.92 -9.89 -19.78
C LEU A 130 32.61 -10.17 -21.27
N PRO A 131 32.34 -11.43 -21.66
CA PRO A 131 31.95 -11.78 -23.03
C PRO A 131 30.45 -11.52 -23.28
N ARG A 132 30.09 -11.12 -24.50
CA ARG A 132 28.70 -10.96 -24.97
C ARG A 132 28.09 -12.30 -25.39
N PRO A 133 26.81 -12.58 -25.09
CA PRO A 133 26.18 -13.85 -25.48
C PRO A 133 25.70 -13.84 -26.94
N THR A 134 26.15 -14.86 -27.68
CA THR A 134 25.69 -15.23 -29.02
C THR A 134 24.61 -16.31 -28.98
N SER A 135 23.64 -16.14 -29.87
CA SER A 135 22.67 -17.12 -30.39
C SER A 135 21.26 -17.10 -29.80
N MET A 136 20.42 -16.30 -30.48
CA MET A 136 18.98 -16.18 -30.32
C MET A 136 18.30 -16.96 -31.47
N LYS A 137 18.33 -18.30 -31.44
CA LYS A 137 17.69 -19.13 -32.51
C LYS A 137 16.95 -20.40 -32.07
N ARG A 138 16.84 -20.70 -30.77
CA ARG A 138 16.05 -21.85 -30.28
C ARG A 138 15.01 -21.43 -29.26
N MET A 139 14.05 -20.58 -29.65
CA MET A 139 12.91 -20.25 -28.78
C MET A 139 11.64 -19.87 -29.55
N THR A 140 11.43 -20.44 -30.74
CA THR A 140 10.26 -20.14 -31.57
C THR A 140 9.21 -21.26 -31.59
N SER A 141 9.49 -22.47 -31.07
CA SER A 141 8.53 -23.59 -31.12
C SER A 141 7.76 -23.86 -29.83
N ALA A 142 8.19 -23.34 -28.67
CA ALA A 142 7.53 -23.60 -27.38
C ALA A 142 6.51 -22.53 -26.93
N VAL A 143 6.38 -21.42 -27.67
CA VAL A 143 5.53 -20.26 -27.30
C VAL A 143 4.13 -20.32 -27.94
N ARG A 144 3.77 -21.42 -28.61
CA ARG A 144 2.51 -21.52 -29.37
C ARG A 144 1.29 -21.99 -28.56
N SER A 145 1.44 -22.45 -27.32
CA SER A 145 0.31 -22.99 -26.52
C SER A 145 -0.22 -22.10 -25.39
N SER A 146 0.33 -20.90 -25.14
CA SER A 146 -0.19 -19.99 -24.08
C SER A 146 -1.00 -18.80 -24.62
N ARG A 147 -1.55 -18.92 -25.83
CA ARG A 147 -2.21 -17.83 -26.57
C ARG A 147 -3.70 -17.69 -26.26
N THR A 148 -4.09 -17.66 -24.99
CA THR A 148 -5.43 -17.25 -24.56
C THR A 148 -5.34 -16.69 -23.14
N HIS A 149 -5.08 -15.39 -22.98
CA HIS A 149 -5.41 -14.56 -21.79
C HIS A 149 -4.63 -13.24 -21.90
N PHE A 150 -4.95 -12.42 -22.90
CA PHE A 150 -4.50 -11.02 -22.89
C PHE A 150 -5.57 -10.12 -23.50
N SER A 151 -5.76 -8.96 -22.86
CA SER A 151 -6.79 -7.94 -23.07
C SER A 151 -8.21 -8.29 -22.59
N ARG A 152 -8.41 -8.30 -21.27
CA ARG A 152 -9.69 -7.87 -20.71
C ARG A 152 -9.44 -6.60 -19.92
N ARG A 153 -9.42 -5.47 -20.63
CA ARG A 153 -9.40 -4.13 -20.05
C ARG A 153 -10.61 -4.06 -19.11
N SER A 154 -10.34 -4.04 -17.81
CA SER A 154 -11.38 -4.06 -16.79
C SER A 154 -11.92 -2.64 -16.68
N SER A 155 -12.89 -2.30 -17.52
CA SER A 155 -13.62 -1.05 -17.41
C SER A 155 -14.59 -1.16 -16.23
N SER A 156 -14.09 -1.05 -15.00
CA SER A 156 -14.87 -1.12 -13.76
C SER A 156 -16.03 -0.12 -13.73
N ALA A 157 -15.87 1.03 -14.40
CA ALA A 157 -16.93 2.02 -14.59
C ALA A 157 -18.17 1.47 -15.35
N LEU A 158 -18.00 0.49 -16.24
CA LEU A 158 -19.11 -0.06 -17.04
C LEU A 158 -20.10 -0.92 -16.23
N VAL A 159 -19.72 -1.39 -15.03
CA VAL A 159 -20.57 -2.27 -14.20
C VAL A 159 -21.50 -1.48 -13.28
N TRP A 160 -21.13 -0.25 -12.89
CA TRP A 160 -21.94 0.61 -12.02
C TRP A 160 -22.98 1.44 -12.79
N LEU A 161 -22.65 1.85 -14.02
CA LEU A 161 -23.51 2.67 -14.88
C LEU A 161 -24.94 2.13 -15.07
N PRO A 162 -25.19 0.80 -15.22
CA PRO A 162 -26.54 0.27 -15.38
C PRO A 162 -27.48 0.50 -14.19
N ILE A 163 -26.94 0.71 -12.98
CA ILE A 163 -27.73 1.00 -11.77
C ILE A 163 -27.78 2.51 -11.54
N ALA A 164 -26.65 3.19 -11.70
CA ALA A 164 -26.52 4.60 -11.43
C ALA A 164 -27.29 5.49 -12.40
N ILE A 165 -27.32 5.14 -13.69
CA ILE A 165 -28.00 5.94 -14.72
C ILE A 165 -29.51 5.97 -14.46
N PRO A 166 -30.23 4.83 -14.29
CA PRO A 166 -31.65 4.88 -13.95
C PRO A 166 -31.93 5.64 -12.66
N LEU A 167 -31.11 5.45 -11.63
CA LEU A 167 -31.28 6.11 -10.34
C LEU A 167 -31.08 7.63 -10.45
N SER A 168 -30.09 8.07 -11.22
CA SER A 168 -29.83 9.49 -11.48
C SER A 168 -30.97 10.19 -12.23
N ILE A 169 -31.55 9.51 -13.22
CA ILE A 169 -32.70 10.01 -13.98
C ILE A 169 -33.92 10.09 -13.06
N TRP A 170 -34.17 9.04 -12.27
CA TRP A 170 -35.28 8.98 -11.33
C TRP A 170 -35.21 10.10 -10.27
N LEU A 171 -34.01 10.39 -9.78
CA LEU A 171 -33.76 11.47 -8.80
C LEU A 171 -33.61 12.86 -9.42
N LYS A 172 -33.69 12.98 -10.76
CA LYS A 172 -33.44 14.24 -11.50
C LYS A 172 -32.12 14.89 -11.10
N TRP A 173 -31.10 14.08 -10.84
CA TRP A 173 -29.82 14.55 -10.33
C TRP A 173 -29.11 15.44 -11.38
N GLN A 174 -28.59 16.57 -10.92
CA GLN A 174 -27.75 17.46 -11.71
C GLN A 174 -26.31 17.39 -11.17
N PRO A 175 -25.36 16.84 -11.94
CA PRO A 175 -23.96 16.79 -11.52
C PRO A 175 -23.45 18.16 -11.07
N PHE A 176 -22.60 18.18 -10.03
CA PHE A 176 -21.96 19.38 -9.47
C PHE A 176 -22.89 20.37 -8.75
N LYS A 177 -24.19 20.08 -8.67
CA LYS A 177 -25.08 20.71 -7.71
C LYS A 177 -25.17 19.86 -6.44
N PRO A 178 -25.17 20.49 -5.25
CA PRO A 178 -25.30 19.76 -4.01
C PRO A 178 -26.64 19.00 -3.99
N LEU A 179 -26.56 17.72 -3.67
CA LEU A 179 -27.75 16.88 -3.52
C LEU A 179 -28.52 17.27 -2.26
N GLU A 180 -29.84 17.28 -2.37
CA GLU A 180 -30.69 17.33 -1.18
C GLU A 180 -30.51 16.04 -0.36
N ILE A 181 -30.65 16.13 0.97
CA ILE A 181 -30.41 15.01 1.90
C ILE A 181 -31.18 13.75 1.49
N HIS A 182 -32.43 13.91 1.04
CA HIS A 182 -33.30 12.82 0.62
C HIS A 182 -32.85 12.13 -0.69
N GLN A 183 -32.06 12.83 -1.53
CA GLN A 183 -31.50 12.29 -2.78
C GLN A 183 -30.09 11.72 -2.56
N LYS A 184 -29.33 12.28 -1.61
CA LYS A 184 -27.96 11.87 -1.30
C LYS A 184 -27.91 10.43 -0.79
N LEU A 185 -28.80 10.07 0.15
CA LEU A 185 -28.74 8.76 0.80
C LEU A 185 -29.00 7.58 -0.17
N PRO A 186 -30.03 7.58 -1.03
CA PRO A 186 -30.24 6.49 -2.00
C PRO A 186 -29.07 6.29 -2.96
N LEU A 187 -28.50 7.40 -3.48
CA LEU A 187 -27.38 7.34 -4.42
C LEU A 187 -26.11 6.82 -3.75
N VAL A 188 -25.75 7.36 -2.59
CA VAL A 188 -24.57 6.94 -1.82
C VAL A 188 -24.72 5.48 -1.38
N VAL A 189 -25.86 5.08 -0.84
CA VAL A 189 -26.09 3.68 -0.42
C VAL A 189 -25.96 2.73 -1.62
N SER A 190 -26.54 3.06 -2.78
CA SER A 190 -26.42 2.23 -3.97
C SER A 190 -24.96 2.08 -4.44
N LEU A 191 -24.19 3.16 -4.44
CA LEU A 191 -22.78 3.15 -4.82
C LEU A 191 -21.95 2.29 -3.85
N TYR A 192 -22.17 2.46 -2.54
CA TYR A 192 -21.35 1.84 -1.50
C TYR A 192 -21.67 0.35 -1.33
N LEU A 193 -22.91 -0.08 -1.61
CA LEU A 193 -23.27 -1.49 -1.63
C LEU A 193 -22.74 -2.21 -2.88
N VAL A 194 -22.70 -1.53 -4.02
CA VAL A 194 -22.24 -2.12 -5.29
C VAL A 194 -20.71 -2.23 -5.35
N ALA A 195 -19.98 -1.28 -4.75
CA ALA A 195 -18.52 -1.24 -4.84
C ALA A 195 -17.81 -2.54 -4.40
N PRO A 196 -18.09 -3.14 -3.23
CA PRO A 196 -17.49 -4.42 -2.83
C PRO A 196 -17.83 -5.57 -3.79
N ILE A 197 -19.05 -5.60 -4.33
CA ILE A 197 -19.50 -6.65 -5.26
C ILE A 197 -18.70 -6.56 -6.57
N VAL A 198 -18.51 -5.34 -7.08
CA VAL A 198 -17.71 -5.09 -8.29
C VAL A 198 -16.25 -5.48 -8.05
N LEU A 199 -15.65 -5.06 -6.93
CA LEU A 199 -14.28 -5.42 -6.60
C LEU A 199 -14.11 -6.93 -6.39
N GLY A 200 -15.07 -7.58 -5.72
CA GLY A 200 -15.09 -9.04 -5.55
C GLY A 200 -15.22 -9.77 -6.89
N SER A 201 -16.03 -9.25 -7.82
CA SER A 201 -16.17 -9.80 -9.18
C SER A 201 -14.87 -9.66 -9.98
N ILE A 202 -14.18 -8.52 -9.86
CA ILE A 202 -12.87 -8.30 -10.49
C ILE A 202 -11.84 -9.26 -9.91
N ALA A 203 -11.76 -9.38 -8.58
CA ALA A 203 -10.85 -10.29 -7.90
C ALA A 203 -11.08 -11.75 -8.34
N TRP A 204 -12.34 -12.17 -8.44
CA TRP A 204 -12.72 -13.48 -8.94
C TRP A 204 -12.28 -13.69 -10.41
N LEU A 205 -12.53 -12.70 -11.28
CA LEU A 205 -12.13 -12.77 -12.70
C LEU A 205 -10.61 -12.78 -12.90
N GLN A 206 -9.86 -12.12 -12.01
CA GLN A 206 -8.40 -12.03 -12.04
C GLN A 206 -7.72 -13.16 -11.27
N ASN A 207 -8.49 -14.02 -10.59
CA ASN A 207 -8.00 -15.06 -9.70
C ASN A 207 -7.03 -14.53 -8.62
N THR A 208 -7.28 -13.30 -8.14
CA THR A 208 -6.53 -12.66 -7.07
C THR A 208 -7.34 -12.75 -5.78
N PRO A 209 -6.75 -13.13 -4.63
CA PRO A 209 -7.50 -13.20 -3.38
C PRO A 209 -7.92 -11.79 -2.95
N PHE A 210 -9.09 -11.64 -2.34
CA PHE A 210 -9.61 -10.34 -1.90
C PHE A 210 -8.70 -9.65 -0.86
N SER A 211 -7.89 -10.43 -0.14
CA SER A 211 -6.83 -9.93 0.74
C SER A 211 -5.75 -9.12 0.04
N SER A 212 -5.60 -9.24 -1.28
CA SER A 212 -4.66 -8.43 -2.07
C SER A 212 -5.01 -6.94 -2.09
N TYR A 213 -6.25 -6.58 -1.76
CA TYR A 213 -6.66 -5.19 -1.55
C TYR A 213 -6.33 -4.67 -0.14
N GLY A 214 -5.51 -5.39 0.62
CA GLY A 214 -5.06 -5.03 1.97
C GLY A 214 -6.05 -5.39 3.09
N LEU A 215 -7.23 -5.92 2.77
CA LEU A 215 -8.22 -6.34 3.75
C LEU A 215 -7.89 -7.75 4.27
N LEU A 216 -7.12 -7.82 5.35
CA LEU A 216 -6.82 -9.06 6.04
C LEU A 216 -7.81 -9.27 7.19
N TRP A 217 -8.51 -10.40 7.21
CA TRP A 217 -9.39 -10.78 8.32
C TRP A 217 -8.59 -11.34 9.50
N ASN A 218 -7.88 -10.48 10.22
CA ASN A 218 -7.10 -10.85 11.40
C ASN A 218 -7.17 -9.80 12.51
N LEU A 219 -6.72 -10.18 13.72
CA LEU A 219 -6.72 -9.29 14.89
C LEU A 219 -5.81 -8.07 14.71
N ASN A 220 -4.78 -8.16 13.87
CA ASN A 220 -3.88 -7.04 13.59
C ASN A 220 -4.61 -5.93 12.83
N THR A 221 -5.41 -6.27 11.81
CA THR A 221 -6.26 -5.32 11.09
C THR A 221 -7.24 -4.62 12.03
N LEU A 222 -7.88 -5.37 12.94
CA LEU A 222 -8.81 -4.79 13.91
C LEU A 222 -8.09 -3.86 14.90
N ARG A 223 -6.88 -4.23 15.33
CA ARG A 223 -6.03 -3.39 16.18
C ARG A 223 -5.60 -2.11 15.44
N SER A 224 -5.13 -2.21 14.21
CA SER A 224 -4.72 -1.06 13.40
C SER A 224 -5.90 -0.13 13.10
N LEU A 225 -7.09 -0.69 12.85
CA LEU A 225 -8.34 0.07 12.75
C LEU A 225 -8.62 0.83 14.05
N GLY A 226 -8.56 0.15 15.20
CA GLY A 226 -8.76 0.81 16.50
C GLY A 226 -7.75 1.93 16.77
N ILE A 227 -6.46 1.71 16.47
CA ILE A 227 -5.40 2.71 16.60
C ILE A 227 -5.66 3.90 15.69
N GLY A 228 -5.92 3.65 14.41
CA GLY A 228 -6.20 4.71 13.42
C GLY A 228 -7.42 5.53 13.82
N MET A 229 -8.50 4.87 14.25
CA MET A 229 -9.73 5.52 14.68
C MET A 229 -9.50 6.39 15.92
N GLY A 230 -8.75 5.88 16.90
CA GLY A 230 -8.34 6.65 18.07
C GLY A 230 -7.49 7.87 17.69
N LEU A 231 -6.49 7.71 16.83
CA LEU A 231 -5.63 8.80 16.35
C LEU A 231 -6.44 9.89 15.62
N GLY A 232 -7.34 9.49 14.73
CA GLY A 232 -8.19 10.41 13.98
C GLY A 232 -9.13 11.20 14.89
N ALA A 233 -9.81 10.51 15.80
CA ALA A 233 -10.77 11.13 16.71
C ALA A 233 -10.10 12.04 17.75
N ILE A 234 -9.05 11.56 18.44
CA ILE A 234 -8.32 12.35 19.43
C ILE A 234 -7.69 13.57 18.75
N GLY A 235 -7.11 13.40 17.56
CA GLY A 235 -6.52 14.49 16.80
C GLY A 235 -7.50 15.62 16.50
N LEU A 236 -8.71 15.29 16.01
CA LEU A 236 -9.74 16.29 15.76
C LEU A 236 -10.30 16.90 17.04
N ILE A 237 -10.48 16.12 18.10
CA ILE A 237 -10.92 16.67 19.40
C ILE A 237 -9.90 17.70 19.88
N LEU A 238 -8.60 17.42 19.83
CA LEU A 238 -7.55 18.38 20.19
C LEU A 238 -7.60 19.64 19.30
N LEU A 239 -7.80 19.46 17.99
CA LEU A 239 -7.97 20.57 17.05
C LEU A 239 -9.14 21.47 17.45
N PHE A 240 -10.30 20.89 17.74
CA PHE A 240 -11.49 21.64 18.17
C PHE A 240 -11.31 22.29 19.56
N MET A 241 -10.61 21.63 20.49
CA MET A 241 -10.29 22.21 21.79
C MET A 241 -9.43 23.48 21.66
N ILE A 242 -8.47 23.48 20.72
CA ILE A 242 -7.70 24.69 20.38
C ILE A 242 -8.63 25.79 19.83
N GLN A 243 -9.55 25.45 18.92
CA GLN A 243 -10.51 26.43 18.37
C GLN A 243 -11.45 27.01 19.43
N VAL A 244 -11.90 26.20 20.38
CA VAL A 244 -12.69 26.65 21.54
C VAL A 244 -11.86 27.61 22.39
N GLY A 245 -10.59 27.26 22.68
CA GLY A 245 -9.67 28.12 23.42
C GLY A 245 -9.42 29.47 22.75
N LEU A 246 -9.33 29.49 21.42
CA LEU A 246 -9.19 30.70 20.59
C LEU A 246 -10.52 31.45 20.39
N ARG A 247 -11.64 30.91 20.89
CA ARG A 247 -13.01 31.45 20.75
C ARG A 247 -13.49 31.55 19.29
N TRP A 248 -12.98 30.70 18.41
CA TRP A 248 -13.42 30.59 17.00
C TRP A 248 -14.67 29.74 16.84
N VAL A 249 -14.91 28.82 17.78
CA VAL A 249 -16.14 28.03 17.88
C VAL A 249 -16.72 28.17 19.29
N ALA A 250 -18.04 28.17 19.39
CA ALA A 250 -18.73 28.25 20.68
C ALA A 250 -19.08 26.85 21.18
N TRP A 251 -18.69 26.52 22.41
CA TRP A 251 -19.10 25.27 23.04
C TRP A 251 -20.55 25.35 23.52
N GLN A 252 -21.42 24.49 23.01
CA GLN A 252 -22.84 24.41 23.41
C GLN A 252 -23.15 23.16 24.23
N PRO A 253 -22.93 23.17 25.56
CA PRO A 253 -23.13 21.99 26.42
C PRO A 253 -24.59 21.53 26.48
N GLU A 254 -25.54 22.44 26.22
CA GLU A 254 -26.98 22.17 26.25
C GLU A 254 -27.42 21.16 25.18
N MET A 255 -26.64 21.01 24.10
CA MET A 255 -26.90 20.02 23.05
C MET A 255 -26.33 18.62 23.38
N GLY A 256 -25.75 18.42 24.57
CA GLY A 256 -25.15 17.14 24.99
C GLY A 256 -26.13 15.96 25.03
N ALA A 257 -27.44 16.20 25.12
CA ALA A 257 -28.44 15.14 24.98
C ALA A 257 -28.48 14.57 23.55
N LYS A 258 -28.41 15.43 22.51
CA LYS A 258 -28.36 15.03 21.10
C LYS A 258 -27.06 14.29 20.77
N PHE A 259 -25.95 14.67 21.40
CA PHE A 259 -24.67 13.98 21.26
C PHE A 259 -24.79 12.47 21.49
N ARG A 260 -25.44 12.05 22.59
CA ARG A 260 -25.61 10.62 22.92
C ARG A 260 -26.47 9.87 21.89
N THR A 261 -27.45 10.54 21.29
CA THR A 261 -28.33 9.90 20.30
C THR A 261 -27.66 9.73 18.94
N VAL A 262 -26.74 10.63 18.56
CA VAL A 262 -26.07 10.58 17.25
C VAL A 262 -24.74 9.83 17.26
N LEU A 263 -24.15 9.59 18.44
CA LEU A 263 -22.83 8.99 18.60
C LEU A 263 -22.69 7.62 17.91
N LEU A 264 -23.60 6.69 18.18
CA LEU A 264 -23.54 5.34 17.62
C LEU A 264 -23.91 5.32 16.11
N PRO A 265 -24.99 5.99 15.65
CA PRO A 265 -25.30 6.05 14.23
C PRO A 265 -24.16 6.62 13.37
N THR A 266 -23.52 7.71 13.83
CA THR A 266 -22.40 8.33 13.09
C THR A 266 -21.13 7.50 13.14
N LEU A 267 -20.89 6.74 14.21
CA LEU A 267 -19.80 5.77 14.27
C LEU A 267 -19.96 4.67 13.22
N LEU A 268 -21.15 4.06 13.17
CA LEU A 268 -21.45 3.00 12.21
C LEU A 268 -21.36 3.52 10.77
N LEU A 269 -21.85 4.75 10.54
CA LEU A 269 -21.71 5.41 9.25
C LEU A 269 -20.24 5.65 8.89
N GLY A 270 -19.44 6.20 9.80
CA GLY A 270 -18.01 6.45 9.56
C GLY A 270 -17.22 5.19 9.27
N LEU A 271 -17.48 4.10 10.01
CA LEU A 271 -16.87 2.79 9.74
C LEU A 271 -17.29 2.23 8.37
N PHE A 272 -18.57 2.33 8.03
CA PHE A 272 -19.07 1.83 6.75
C PHE A 272 -18.50 2.64 5.57
N VAL A 273 -18.67 3.96 5.60
CA VAL A 273 -18.24 4.88 4.54
C VAL A 273 -16.72 4.82 4.36
N GLY A 274 -15.96 4.98 5.45
CA GLY A 274 -14.51 4.89 5.42
C GLY A 274 -14.01 3.53 4.94
N GLY A 275 -14.68 2.43 5.32
CA GLY A 275 -14.28 1.09 4.90
C GLY A 275 -14.42 0.87 3.41
N ILE A 276 -15.55 1.29 2.82
CA ILE A 276 -15.77 1.18 1.39
C ILE A 276 -14.83 2.10 0.61
N GLU A 277 -14.68 3.35 1.04
CA GLU A 277 -13.80 4.31 0.37
C GLU A 277 -12.34 3.86 0.40
N GLU A 278 -11.82 3.44 1.56
CA GLU A 278 -10.44 2.97 1.65
C GLU A 278 -10.22 1.69 0.84
N LEU A 279 -11.20 0.78 0.79
CA LEU A 279 -11.12 -0.40 -0.07
C LEU A 279 -11.04 -0.03 -1.56
N VAL A 280 -11.87 0.92 -2.02
CA VAL A 280 -11.90 1.36 -3.43
C VAL A 280 -10.65 2.16 -3.80
N PHE A 281 -10.29 3.15 -3.00
CA PHE A 281 -9.24 4.10 -3.34
C PHE A 281 -7.85 3.58 -2.98
N ARG A 282 -7.68 2.95 -1.82
CA ARG A 282 -6.36 2.53 -1.30
C ARG A 282 -6.14 1.05 -1.57
N GLY A 283 -7.17 0.22 -1.41
CA GLY A 283 -7.14 -1.20 -1.72
C GLY A 283 -7.06 -1.50 -3.21
N PHE A 284 -7.85 -0.81 -4.04
CA PHE A 284 -7.89 -1.05 -5.49
C PHE A 284 -7.14 0.01 -6.32
N LEU A 285 -7.65 1.25 -6.40
CA LEU A 285 -7.15 2.26 -7.33
C LEU A 285 -5.67 2.58 -7.13
N PHE A 286 -5.26 2.83 -5.89
CA PHE A 286 -3.88 3.14 -5.54
C PHE A 286 -2.94 1.97 -5.85
N ASN A 287 -3.33 0.74 -5.50
CA ASN A 287 -2.54 -0.46 -5.82
C ASN A 287 -2.40 -0.68 -7.34
N GLN A 288 -3.42 -0.37 -8.14
CA GLN A 288 -3.30 -0.41 -9.61
C GLN A 288 -2.31 0.65 -10.13
N LEU A 289 -2.34 1.86 -9.57
CA LEU A 289 -1.40 2.92 -9.95
C LEU A 289 0.04 2.56 -9.59
N LEU A 290 0.27 1.92 -8.42
CA LEU A 290 1.59 1.46 -8.00
C LEU A 290 2.23 0.44 -8.95
N MET A 291 1.45 -0.23 -9.80
CA MET A 291 1.99 -1.15 -10.81
C MET A 291 2.63 -0.42 -12.00
N GLU A 292 2.28 0.85 -12.23
CA GLU A 292 2.71 1.61 -13.41
C GLU A 292 3.56 2.83 -13.08
N VAL A 293 3.40 3.41 -11.88
CA VAL A 293 4.10 4.64 -11.46
C VAL A 293 4.69 4.51 -10.05
N ASP A 294 5.56 5.45 -9.68
CA ASP A 294 6.13 5.51 -8.33
C ASP A 294 5.06 5.88 -7.28
N PHE A 295 5.40 5.62 -6.01
CA PHE A 295 4.50 5.83 -4.87
C PHE A 295 3.93 7.24 -4.77
N TRP A 296 4.76 8.27 -4.91
CA TRP A 296 4.30 9.64 -4.70
C TRP A 296 3.34 10.05 -5.82
N THR A 297 3.66 9.67 -7.06
CA THR A 297 2.76 9.86 -8.19
C THR A 297 1.45 9.11 -7.99
N ALA A 298 1.48 7.83 -7.59
CA ALA A 298 0.28 7.05 -7.31
C ALA A 298 -0.57 7.67 -6.19
N ALA A 299 0.06 8.13 -5.10
CA ALA A 299 -0.62 8.68 -3.93
C ALA A 299 -1.27 10.03 -4.25
N ILE A 300 -0.57 10.88 -5.00
CA ILE A 300 -1.10 12.18 -5.43
C ILE A 300 -2.26 11.98 -6.40
N VAL A 301 -2.08 11.13 -7.43
CA VAL A 301 -3.12 10.90 -8.44
C VAL A 301 -4.37 10.27 -7.82
N SER A 302 -4.23 9.21 -7.01
CA SER A 302 -5.37 8.56 -6.36
C SER A 302 -6.12 9.54 -5.43
N SER A 303 -5.39 10.38 -4.70
CA SER A 303 -5.96 11.33 -3.76
C SER A 303 -6.59 12.55 -4.42
N LEU A 304 -6.08 12.96 -5.58
CA LEU A 304 -6.74 13.97 -6.42
C LEU A 304 -8.04 13.43 -7.00
N ILE A 305 -8.05 12.18 -7.49
CA ILE A 305 -9.29 11.54 -7.97
C ILE A 305 -10.31 11.47 -6.83
N PHE A 306 -9.89 11.04 -5.63
CA PHE A 306 -10.72 11.02 -4.43
C PHE A 306 -11.33 12.39 -4.10
N ALA A 307 -10.52 13.45 -4.07
CA ALA A 307 -10.98 14.80 -3.76
C ALA A 307 -11.94 15.34 -4.84
N LEU A 308 -11.65 15.11 -6.11
CA LEU A 308 -12.52 15.54 -7.22
C LEU A 308 -13.86 14.82 -7.23
N LEU A 309 -13.89 13.53 -6.85
CA LEU A 309 -15.14 12.77 -6.75
C LEU A 309 -16.06 13.30 -5.64
N HIS A 310 -15.55 13.98 -4.61
CA HIS A 310 -16.39 14.64 -3.61
C HIS A 310 -17.18 15.82 -4.21
N LEU A 311 -16.68 16.51 -5.24
CA LEU A 311 -17.42 17.58 -5.93
C LEU A 311 -18.69 17.08 -6.63
N VAL A 312 -18.70 15.80 -7.03
CA VAL A 312 -19.84 15.18 -7.72
C VAL A 312 -21.07 15.20 -6.83
N TRP A 313 -20.89 14.95 -5.53
CA TRP A 313 -21.97 14.79 -4.55
C TRP A 313 -22.19 16.02 -3.68
N GLU A 314 -21.11 16.74 -3.36
CA GLU A 314 -21.14 17.87 -2.42
C GLU A 314 -21.21 19.22 -3.12
N GLY A 315 -21.00 19.27 -4.45
CA GLY A 315 -21.11 20.46 -5.27
C GLY A 315 -19.91 21.42 -5.19
N THR A 316 -19.95 22.47 -6.00
CA THR A 316 -18.84 23.41 -6.20
C THR A 316 -18.53 24.30 -4.99
N ALA A 317 -19.45 24.41 -4.03
CA ALA A 317 -19.21 25.14 -2.77
C ALA A 317 -18.05 24.54 -1.96
N ASN A 318 -17.70 23.27 -2.20
CA ASN A 318 -16.64 22.55 -1.49
C ASN A 318 -15.27 22.60 -2.18
N ILE A 319 -15.12 23.40 -3.24
CA ILE A 319 -13.82 23.64 -3.89
C ILE A 319 -12.72 24.04 -2.89
N PRO A 320 -12.97 24.92 -1.89
CA PRO A 320 -11.95 25.26 -0.89
C PRO A 320 -11.44 24.08 -0.06
N GLN A 321 -12.20 22.97 0.03
CA GLN A 321 -11.81 21.77 0.77
C GLN A 321 -10.93 20.82 -0.05
N LEU A 322 -10.83 20.99 -1.38
CA LEU A 322 -10.10 20.06 -2.25
C LEU A 322 -8.62 19.87 -1.85
N PRO A 323 -7.86 20.92 -1.48
CA PRO A 323 -6.50 20.73 -1.01
C PRO A 323 -6.45 19.86 0.25
N GLY A 324 -7.38 20.07 1.19
CA GLY A 324 -7.51 19.27 2.40
C GLY A 324 -7.88 17.81 2.13
N LEU A 325 -8.88 17.57 1.26
CA LEU A 325 -9.29 16.23 0.85
C LEU A 325 -8.18 15.48 0.11
N SER A 326 -7.44 16.17 -0.76
CA SER A 326 -6.31 15.59 -1.48
C SER A 326 -5.17 15.24 -0.52
N LEU A 327 -4.82 16.15 0.40
CA LEU A 327 -3.79 15.90 1.40
C LEU A 327 -4.20 14.76 2.35
N MET A 328 -5.45 14.74 2.81
CA MET A 328 -6.01 13.66 3.61
C MET A 328 -5.83 12.32 2.90
N GLY A 329 -6.09 12.28 1.58
CA GLY A 329 -5.89 11.09 0.80
C GLY A 329 -4.44 10.59 0.76
N VAL A 330 -3.47 11.52 0.68
CA VAL A 330 -2.04 11.19 0.73
C VAL A 330 -1.67 10.64 2.11
N VAL A 331 -2.18 11.24 3.19
CA VAL A 331 -1.98 10.76 4.57
C VAL A 331 -2.54 9.33 4.73
N LEU A 332 -3.68 9.02 4.12
CA LEU A 332 -4.26 7.67 4.13
C LEU A 332 -3.41 6.67 3.33
N CYS A 333 -2.82 7.08 2.20
CA CYS A 333 -1.83 6.26 1.49
C CYS A 333 -0.58 6.00 2.35
N LEU A 334 -0.11 7.01 3.10
CA LEU A 334 1.00 6.83 4.05
C LEU A 334 0.61 5.87 5.18
N ALA A 335 -0.62 5.95 5.69
CA ALA A 335 -1.13 5.04 6.72
C ALA A 335 -1.14 3.58 6.26
N LEU A 336 -1.58 3.34 5.01
CA LEU A 336 -1.51 2.01 4.39
C LEU A 336 -0.06 1.47 4.37
N THR A 337 0.92 2.31 4.02
CA THR A 337 2.33 1.88 4.02
C THR A 337 2.92 1.72 5.42
N ALA A 338 2.45 2.50 6.39
CA ALA A 338 2.87 2.41 7.78
C ALA A 338 2.40 1.09 8.42
N ASP A 339 1.25 0.58 7.98
CA ASP A 339 0.65 -0.67 8.43
C ASP A 339 1.02 -1.88 7.55
N GLY A 340 2.12 -1.77 6.77
CA GLY A 340 2.63 -2.87 5.96
C GLY A 340 1.70 -3.33 4.83
N GLY A 341 0.89 -2.42 4.27
CA GLY A 341 -0.09 -2.73 3.23
C GLY A 341 -1.47 -3.15 3.76
N ASN A 342 -1.66 -3.19 5.08
CA ASN A 342 -2.95 -3.43 5.70
C ASN A 342 -3.81 -2.17 5.67
N ILE A 343 -5.08 -2.28 5.24
CA ILE A 343 -5.97 -1.10 5.21
C ILE A 343 -6.38 -0.64 6.61
N GLY A 344 -6.20 -1.47 7.63
CA GLY A 344 -6.71 -1.25 8.98
C GLY A 344 -6.43 0.16 9.49
N LEU A 345 -5.18 0.60 9.47
CA LEU A 345 -4.81 1.94 9.96
C LEU A 345 -5.45 3.08 9.15
N ALA A 346 -5.47 2.98 7.81
CA ALA A 346 -6.09 3.97 6.93
C ALA A 346 -7.61 4.04 7.13
N TRP A 347 -8.27 2.87 7.18
CA TRP A 347 -9.69 2.76 7.48
C TRP A 347 -10.01 3.35 8.85
N GLY A 348 -9.23 3.02 9.87
CA GLY A 348 -9.36 3.59 11.19
C GLY A 348 -9.29 5.11 11.17
N LEU A 349 -8.22 5.69 10.61
CA LEU A 349 -8.05 7.14 10.55
C LEU A 349 -9.22 7.83 9.85
N HIS A 350 -9.60 7.33 8.67
CA HIS A 350 -10.71 7.86 7.91
C HIS A 350 -12.02 7.79 8.72
N ALA A 351 -12.36 6.62 9.27
CA ALA A 351 -13.55 6.44 10.08
C ALA A 351 -13.56 7.35 11.33
N GLY A 352 -12.41 7.52 11.99
CA GLY A 352 -12.25 8.39 13.15
C GLY A 352 -12.51 9.87 12.82
N TRP A 353 -12.02 10.34 11.67
CA TRP A 353 -12.29 11.70 11.20
C TRP A 353 -13.75 11.93 10.86
N VAL A 354 -14.33 11.05 10.03
CA VAL A 354 -15.74 11.15 9.62
C VAL A 354 -16.65 11.06 10.82
N TRP A 355 -16.41 10.13 11.74
CA TRP A 355 -17.20 9.96 12.95
C TRP A 355 -17.19 11.22 13.82
N THR A 356 -16.01 11.79 14.06
CA THR A 356 -15.88 12.96 14.94
C THR A 356 -16.59 14.18 14.36
N ILE A 357 -16.36 14.47 13.07
CA ILE A 357 -17.01 15.59 12.38
C ILE A 357 -18.52 15.37 12.34
N ALA A 358 -18.97 14.20 11.88
CA ALA A 358 -20.39 13.90 11.77
C ALA A 358 -21.11 13.95 13.13
N THR A 359 -20.46 13.52 14.21
CA THR A 359 -21.02 13.62 15.58
C THR A 359 -21.18 15.07 16.00
N ILE A 360 -20.14 15.88 15.84
CA ILE A 360 -20.14 17.29 16.23
C ILE A 360 -21.19 18.07 15.45
N ASP A 361 -21.26 17.87 14.14
CA ASP A 361 -22.19 18.55 13.24
C ASP A 361 -23.64 18.11 13.50
N SER A 362 -23.88 16.81 13.64
CA SER A 362 -25.24 16.28 13.89
C SER A 362 -25.77 16.70 15.26
N ALA A 363 -24.89 16.82 16.26
CA ALA A 363 -25.25 17.31 17.58
C ALA A 363 -25.21 18.85 17.68
N GLN A 364 -24.71 19.56 16.67
CA GLN A 364 -24.54 21.02 16.64
C GLN A 364 -23.73 21.55 17.84
N LEU A 365 -22.68 20.84 18.24
CA LEU A 365 -21.94 21.13 19.48
C LEU A 365 -21.02 22.36 19.39
N LEU A 366 -20.53 22.67 18.19
CA LEU A 366 -19.47 23.65 17.94
C LEU A 366 -19.82 24.61 16.79
N PRO A 367 -20.88 25.42 16.89
CA PRO A 367 -21.17 26.42 15.86
C PRO A 367 -20.03 27.44 15.72
N PRO A 368 -19.72 27.87 14.48
CA PRO A 368 -18.69 28.87 14.22
C PRO A 368 -19.07 30.26 14.76
N THR A 369 -18.07 31.04 15.19
CA THR A 369 -18.24 32.43 15.64
C THR A 369 -17.75 33.43 14.58
N GLU A 370 -18.22 34.68 14.63
CA GLU A 370 -17.78 35.76 13.73
C GLU A 370 -16.29 36.12 13.87
N ARG A 371 -15.59 35.59 14.88
CA ARG A 371 -14.17 35.88 15.16
C ARG A 371 -13.20 34.97 14.42
N SER A 372 -13.71 33.95 13.74
CA SER A 372 -12.90 32.92 13.09
C SER A 372 -12.39 33.40 11.73
N PRO A 373 -11.06 33.52 11.50
CA PRO A 373 -10.54 33.83 10.17
C PRO A 373 -10.77 32.62 9.25
N GLU A 374 -11.59 32.80 8.20
CA GLU A 374 -12.00 31.69 7.32
C GLU A 374 -10.82 30.95 6.68
N TRP A 375 -9.76 31.66 6.28
CA TRP A 375 -8.57 31.05 5.69
C TRP A 375 -7.75 30.20 6.68
N LEU A 376 -7.87 30.47 7.98
CA LEU A 376 -7.10 29.80 9.03
C LEU A 376 -7.88 28.64 9.64
N ALA A 377 -9.13 28.90 10.04
CA ALA A 377 -9.98 27.92 10.72
C ALA A 377 -10.81 27.07 9.75
N GLY A 378 -11.04 27.56 8.53
CA GLY A 378 -11.90 26.96 7.53
C GLY A 378 -13.23 27.68 7.38
N SER A 379 -13.73 27.75 6.15
CA SER A 379 -15.03 28.32 5.80
C SER A 379 -16.17 27.39 6.23
N GLY A 380 -17.23 27.96 6.80
CA GLY A 380 -18.47 27.22 7.11
C GLY A 380 -18.33 26.12 8.16
N GLY A 381 -17.32 26.19 9.03
CA GLY A 381 -17.09 25.19 10.09
C GLY A 381 -16.39 23.92 9.63
N THR A 382 -15.90 23.86 8.38
CA THR A 382 -15.20 22.70 7.83
C THR A 382 -13.68 22.84 8.03
N PRO A 383 -13.03 22.04 8.90
CA PRO A 383 -11.62 22.23 9.21
C PRO A 383 -10.71 22.07 7.99
N LEU A 384 -11.10 21.22 7.03
CA LEU A 384 -10.34 20.89 5.83
C LEU A 384 -10.21 22.04 4.82
N SER A 385 -11.02 23.08 4.92
CA SER A 385 -10.91 24.29 4.08
C SER A 385 -9.94 25.33 4.64
N GLY A 386 -9.46 25.16 5.87
CA GLY A 386 -8.57 26.10 6.55
C GLY A 386 -7.13 25.60 6.68
N LEU A 387 -6.18 26.53 6.83
CA LEU A 387 -4.77 26.20 7.05
C LEU A 387 -4.57 25.29 8.28
N MET A 388 -5.36 25.45 9.33
CA MET A 388 -5.22 24.65 10.55
C MET A 388 -5.58 23.17 10.32
N GLY A 389 -6.58 22.88 9.47
CA GLY A 389 -6.87 21.51 9.06
C GLY A 389 -5.77 20.91 8.18
N LEU A 390 -5.17 21.71 7.30
CA LEU A 390 -4.01 21.26 6.50
C LEU A 390 -2.80 20.94 7.39
N LEU A 391 -2.48 21.82 8.34
CA LEU A 391 -1.39 21.60 9.31
C LEU A 391 -1.66 20.37 10.19
N PHE A 392 -2.91 20.19 10.61
CA PHE A 392 -3.34 18.99 11.33
C PHE A 392 -3.07 17.72 10.53
N LEU A 393 -3.49 17.67 9.25
CA LEU A 393 -3.24 16.52 8.38
C LEU A 393 -1.74 16.28 8.14
N LEU A 394 -0.96 17.33 7.94
CA LEU A 394 0.51 17.21 7.82
C LEU A 394 1.12 16.63 9.10
N ALA A 395 0.69 17.11 10.26
CA ALA A 395 1.14 16.58 11.55
C ALA A 395 0.75 15.10 11.71
N THR A 396 -0.47 14.72 11.33
CA THR A 396 -0.87 13.30 11.32
C THR A 396 0.03 12.49 10.39
N GLY A 397 0.29 12.97 9.17
CA GLY A 397 1.20 12.31 8.22
C GLY A 397 2.61 12.10 8.78
N LEU A 398 3.15 13.09 9.48
CA LEU A 398 4.46 12.99 10.14
C LEU A 398 4.45 11.99 11.31
N LEU A 399 3.36 11.93 12.09
CA LEU A 399 3.21 10.97 13.19
C LEU A 399 3.15 9.51 12.71
N LEU A 400 2.77 9.27 11.45
CA LEU A 400 2.77 7.92 10.87
C LEU A 400 4.19 7.36 10.64
N VAL A 401 5.20 8.22 10.50
CA VAL A 401 6.60 7.80 10.29
C VAL A 401 7.15 6.97 11.45
N PRO A 402 7.13 7.44 12.72
CA PRO A 402 7.56 6.61 13.84
C PRO A 402 6.60 5.44 14.10
N LEU A 403 5.30 5.60 13.83
CA LEU A 403 4.31 4.54 14.00
C LEU A 403 4.59 3.35 13.08
N LYS A 404 5.06 3.60 11.85
CA LYS A 404 5.52 2.56 10.92
C LYS A 404 6.57 1.66 11.57
N THR A 405 7.59 2.25 12.18
CA THR A 405 8.67 1.48 12.83
C THR A 405 8.12 0.62 13.98
N ILE A 406 7.17 1.14 14.76
CA ILE A 406 6.56 0.41 15.89
C ILE A 406 5.67 -0.73 15.40
N LEU A 407 4.80 -0.47 14.42
CA LEU A 407 3.88 -1.47 13.87
C LEU A 407 4.64 -2.59 13.16
N GLN A 408 5.70 -2.24 12.42
CA GLN A 408 6.55 -3.23 11.75
C GLN A 408 7.42 -4.03 12.70
N ALA A 409 7.81 -3.48 13.86
CA ALA A 409 8.56 -4.23 14.88
C ALA A 409 7.69 -5.19 15.71
N ALA A 410 6.36 -5.02 15.68
CA ALA A 410 5.39 -5.86 16.39
C ALA A 410 4.87 -7.06 15.57
N LEU A 411 5.23 -7.12 14.28
CA LEU A 411 4.97 -8.22 13.33
C LEU A 411 6.20 -9.10 13.21
#